data_AF-A0A960TTP6-F1
#
_entry.id   AF-A0A960TTP6-F1
#
_cell.length_a   1.000
_cell.length_b   1.000
_cell.length_c   1.000
_cell.angle_alpha   90.00
_cell.angle_beta   90.00
_cell.angle_gamma   90.00
#
_symmetry.space_group_name_H-M   'P 1'
#
loop_
_entity.id
_entity.type
_entity.pdbx_description
1 polymer ?
#
loop_
_entity_poly.entity_id
_entity_poly.type
_entity_poly.pdbx_seq_one_letter_code
_entity_poly.pdbx_strand_id
1 'polypeptide(L)'
;LPSLRPAGGRPGSDGGAMVAPGRYTAQFVSVIGDEVAPLTGTEGFLLKPLHQTRLTATDRNELAAFHRQVSELQRTVNAAVRVASETQERLDQLRSALFNTVEADLGMQARLNAMEAKLKDLQTAMSGDATIASRNEPVAPSLQERINRAAWGGDSTQGPTGTHREILALVRDKFPPLLAELRTLVEEDLAAFENDLEAMGAPWTPGRIPVWRAE
;
A
#
# COMPACT_ATOMS: atom_id res chain seq x y z
N LEU A 1 8.20 -18.22 -2.26
CA LEU A 1 9.56 -18.06 -1.70
C LEU A 1 9.45 -17.21 -0.44
N PRO A 2 10.10 -17.56 0.68
CA PRO A 2 10.19 -16.66 1.84
C PRO A 2 10.89 -15.36 1.41
N SER A 3 10.48 -14.23 1.97
CA SER A 3 11.06 -12.93 1.62
C SER A 3 12.56 -12.90 1.97
N LEU A 4 13.42 -12.78 0.96
CA LEU A 4 14.88 -12.63 1.11
C LEU A 4 15.30 -11.19 1.50
N ARG A 5 14.39 -10.39 2.06
CA ARG A 5 14.74 -9.04 2.50
C ARG A 5 15.63 -9.12 3.74
N PRO A 6 16.84 -8.54 3.74
CA PRO A 6 17.61 -8.41 4.96
C PRO A 6 16.79 -7.55 5.94
N ALA A 7 16.60 -8.03 7.17
CA ALA A 7 16.02 -7.25 8.25
C ALA A 7 17.02 -6.15 8.67
N GLY A 8 17.17 -5.14 7.82
CA GLY A 8 17.98 -3.95 8.08
C GLY A 8 17.20 -2.94 8.91
N GLY A 9 16.83 -3.33 10.12
CA GLY A 9 16.04 -2.51 11.05
C GLY A 9 16.45 -2.79 12.49
N ARG A 10 16.24 -1.81 13.39
CA ARG A 10 16.49 -2.00 14.82
C ARG A 10 15.69 -3.22 15.32
N PRO A 11 16.21 -4.03 16.26
CA PRO A 11 15.44 -5.14 16.84
C PRO A 11 14.15 -4.58 17.43
N GLY A 12 13.00 -4.90 16.81
CA GLY A 12 11.67 -4.47 17.26
C GLY A 12 10.99 -3.36 16.44
N SER A 13 11.60 -2.75 15.42
CA SER A 13 10.92 -1.71 14.60
C SER A 13 10.30 -2.22 13.29
N ASP A 14 10.79 -3.33 12.75
CA ASP A 14 10.43 -3.85 11.41
C ASP A 14 10.03 -5.33 11.43
N GLY A 15 9.61 -5.83 12.60
CA GLY A 15 9.17 -7.22 12.77
C GLY A 15 7.84 -7.46 12.06
N GLY A 16 7.83 -8.33 11.06
CA GLY A 16 6.57 -8.87 10.52
C GLY A 16 5.76 -9.60 11.61
N ALA A 17 4.48 -9.86 11.32
CA ALA A 17 3.56 -10.51 12.26
C ALA A 17 4.17 -11.75 12.93
N MET A 18 3.94 -11.89 14.24
CA MET A 18 4.40 -13.06 15.01
C MET A 18 3.88 -14.38 14.42
N VAL A 19 4.72 -15.41 14.44
CA VAL A 19 4.38 -16.75 13.96
C VAL A 19 3.92 -17.66 15.10
N ALA A 20 3.02 -18.60 14.81
CA ALA A 20 2.51 -19.53 15.82
C ALA A 20 3.60 -20.52 16.28
N PRO A 21 3.56 -21.03 17.52
CA PRO A 21 4.45 -22.10 17.97
C PRO A 21 4.36 -23.33 17.06
N GLY A 22 5.50 -23.95 16.76
CA GLY A 22 5.56 -25.03 15.78
C GLY A 22 6.98 -25.40 15.39
N ARG A 23 7.10 -26.37 14.48
CA ARG A 23 8.39 -26.78 13.92
C ARG A 23 8.73 -25.87 12.74
N TYR A 24 9.90 -25.25 12.80
CA TYR A 24 10.42 -24.36 11.78
C TYR A 24 11.80 -24.82 11.33
N THR A 25 12.24 -24.27 10.21
CA THR A 25 13.56 -24.53 9.64
C THR A 25 14.25 -23.22 9.32
N ALA A 26 15.55 -23.14 9.58
CA ALA A 26 16.40 -22.02 9.22
C ALA A 26 17.54 -22.48 8.30
N GLN A 27 17.99 -21.60 7.42
CA GLN A 27 19.13 -21.84 6.53
C GLN A 27 19.90 -20.53 6.35
N PHE A 28 21.23 -20.59 6.40
CA PHE A 28 22.07 -19.47 5.99
C PHE A 28 22.31 -19.51 4.50
N VAL A 29 22.13 -18.36 3.86
CA VAL A 29 22.43 -18.14 2.44
C VAL A 29 23.38 -16.96 2.30
N SER A 30 24.30 -17.05 1.34
CA SER A 30 25.10 -15.93 0.87
C SER A 30 24.35 -15.25 -0.27
N VAL A 31 24.39 -13.92 -0.29
CA VAL A 31 23.87 -13.11 -1.39
C VAL A 31 25.02 -12.25 -1.91
N ILE A 32 25.49 -12.53 -3.12
CA ILE A 32 26.56 -11.78 -3.79
C ILE A 32 26.01 -11.31 -5.14
N GLY A 33 25.71 -10.02 -5.27
CA GLY A 33 24.99 -9.50 -6.43
C GLY A 33 23.60 -10.11 -6.53
N ASP A 34 23.29 -10.71 -7.68
CA ASP A 34 22.03 -11.43 -7.94
C ASP A 34 22.11 -12.94 -7.61
N GLU A 35 23.28 -13.44 -7.20
CA GLU A 35 23.45 -14.86 -6.86
C GLU A 35 23.15 -15.13 -5.39
N VAL A 36 22.22 -16.06 -5.14
CA VAL A 36 21.88 -16.57 -3.81
C VAL A 36 22.35 -18.02 -3.69
N ALA A 37 23.34 -18.27 -2.84
CA ALA A 37 23.92 -19.60 -2.63
C ALA A 37 23.77 -20.05 -1.17
N PRO A 38 23.35 -21.31 -0.90
CA PRO A 38 23.28 -21.82 0.47
C PRO A 38 24.67 -21.95 1.09
N LEU A 39 24.85 -21.39 2.29
CA LEU A 39 26.09 -21.52 3.07
C LEU A 39 26.04 -22.70 4.04
N THR A 40 24.83 -23.09 4.46
CA THR A 40 24.61 -24.22 5.37
C THR A 40 23.47 -25.11 4.88
N GLY A 41 23.40 -26.32 5.44
CA GLY A 41 22.19 -27.13 5.41
C GLY A 41 21.03 -26.45 6.16
N THR A 42 19.84 -27.00 5.97
CA THR A 42 18.62 -26.56 6.65
C THR A 42 18.56 -27.18 8.06
N GLU A 43 18.52 -26.34 9.08
CA GLU A 43 18.44 -26.77 10.48
C GLU A 43 17.02 -26.58 11.04
N GLY A 44 16.51 -27.62 11.71
CA GLY A 44 15.17 -27.62 12.29
C GLY A 44 15.15 -27.17 13.74
N PHE A 45 14.20 -26.32 14.13
CA PHE A 45 13.99 -25.91 15.51
C PHE A 45 12.50 -25.90 15.88
N LEU A 46 12.22 -26.01 17.19
CA LEU A 46 10.86 -26.00 17.73
C LEU A 46 10.62 -24.70 18.49
N LEU A 47 9.70 -23.87 17.98
CA LEU A 47 9.29 -22.64 18.64
C LEU A 47 8.30 -22.96 19.78
N LYS A 48 8.68 -22.62 21.02
CA LYS A 48 7.85 -22.81 22.22
C LYS A 48 7.45 -21.44 22.80
N PRO A 49 6.22 -21.31 23.34
CA PRO A 49 5.80 -20.08 24.02
C PRO A 49 6.57 -19.88 25.33
N LEU A 50 6.91 -18.63 25.66
CA LEU A 50 7.65 -18.27 26.88
C LEU A 50 6.81 -18.44 28.17
N HIS A 51 5.48 -18.32 28.08
CA HIS A 51 4.56 -18.48 29.20
C HIS A 51 3.39 -19.41 28.85
N GLN A 52 2.85 -20.11 29.86
CA GLN A 52 1.58 -20.86 29.75
C GLN A 52 0.41 -19.87 29.58
N THR A 53 0.23 -19.41 28.36
CA THR A 53 -0.94 -18.62 27.97
C THR A 53 -2.18 -19.51 27.93
N ARG A 54 -3.35 -18.97 28.34
CA ARG A 54 -4.66 -19.67 28.33
C ARG A 54 -5.16 -20.04 26.92
N LEU A 55 -4.42 -19.68 25.87
CA LEU A 55 -4.79 -19.90 24.48
C LEU A 55 -4.36 -21.30 24.03
N THR A 56 -5.29 -22.05 23.45
CA THR A 56 -5.02 -23.35 22.85
C THR A 56 -4.18 -23.19 21.57
N ALA A 57 -3.63 -24.31 21.05
CA ALA A 57 -2.93 -24.28 19.77
C ALA A 57 -3.84 -23.81 18.62
N THR A 58 -5.14 -24.13 18.67
CA THR A 58 -6.15 -23.68 17.70
C THR A 58 -6.33 -22.17 17.75
N ASP A 59 -6.49 -21.59 18.95
CA ASP A 59 -6.67 -20.14 19.11
C ASP A 59 -5.45 -19.35 18.62
N ARG A 60 -4.24 -19.93 18.74
CA ARG A 60 -3.00 -19.32 18.23
C ARG A 60 -2.92 -19.35 16.71
N ASN A 61 -3.41 -20.40 16.06
CA ASN A 61 -3.46 -20.46 14.60
C ASN A 61 -4.47 -19.46 14.04
N GLU A 62 -5.63 -19.32 14.68
CA GLU A 62 -6.62 -18.30 14.33
C GLU A 62 -6.09 -16.88 14.56
N LEU A 63 -5.36 -16.65 15.65
CA LEU A 63 -4.68 -15.39 15.93
C LEU A 63 -3.65 -15.05 14.83
N ALA A 64 -2.79 -16.01 14.47
CA ALA A 64 -1.82 -15.83 13.40
C ALA A 64 -2.48 -15.58 12.04
N ALA A 65 -3.61 -16.23 11.75
CA ALA A 65 -4.40 -15.95 10.55
C ALA A 65 -4.99 -14.53 10.57
N PHE A 66 -5.51 -14.08 11.71
CA PHE A 66 -6.02 -12.73 11.89
C PHE A 66 -4.94 -11.67 11.66
N HIS A 67 -3.76 -11.82 12.30
CA HIS A 67 -2.66 -10.88 12.10
C HIS A 67 -2.21 -10.82 10.63
N ARG A 68 -2.06 -11.98 9.97
CA ARG A 68 -1.73 -12.01 8.54
C ARG A 68 -2.74 -11.25 7.70
N GLN A 69 -4.03 -11.42 7.98
CA GLN A 69 -5.10 -10.72 7.27
C GLN A 69 -5.06 -9.20 7.48
N VAL A 70 -4.81 -8.76 8.71
CA VAL A 70 -4.68 -7.33 9.03
C VAL A 70 -3.43 -6.74 8.36
N SER A 71 -2.28 -7.40 8.46
CA SER A 71 -1.03 -6.95 7.85
C SER A 71 -1.14 -6.84 6.33
N GLU A 72 -1.79 -7.81 5.67
CA GLU A 72 -1.96 -7.79 4.23
C GLU A 72 -2.88 -6.65 3.76
N LEU A 73 -3.98 -6.42 4.50
CA LEU A 73 -4.88 -5.31 4.21
C LEU A 73 -4.20 -3.96 4.46
N GLN A 74 -3.47 -3.83 5.57
CA GLN A 74 -2.69 -2.64 5.89
C GLN A 74 -1.65 -2.34 4.80
N ARG A 75 -0.90 -3.36 4.37
CA ARG A 75 0.10 -3.25 3.30
C ARG A 75 -0.54 -2.70 2.03
N THR A 76 -1.71 -3.24 1.65
CA THR A 76 -2.40 -2.87 0.41
C THR A 76 -3.00 -1.47 0.50
N VAL A 77 -3.61 -1.10 1.62
CA VAL A 77 -4.14 0.26 1.86
C VAL A 77 -3.01 1.29 1.81
N ASN A 78 -1.90 1.05 2.50
CA ASN A 78 -0.75 1.96 2.49
C ASN A 78 -0.12 2.09 1.09
N ALA A 79 -0.07 0.99 0.33
CA ALA A 79 0.38 1.04 -1.06
C ALA A 79 -0.55 1.87 -1.95
N ALA A 80 -1.88 1.72 -1.81
CA ALA A 80 -2.84 2.51 -2.57
C ALA A 80 -2.76 4.00 -2.25
N VAL A 81 -2.61 4.37 -0.98
CA VAL A 81 -2.39 5.77 -0.57
C VAL A 81 -1.13 6.34 -1.23
N ARG A 82 -0.04 5.56 -1.27
CA ARG A 82 1.21 5.98 -1.92
C ARG A 82 1.05 6.16 -3.43
N VAL A 83 0.38 5.22 -4.10
CA VAL A 83 0.06 5.33 -5.54
C VAL A 83 -0.76 6.59 -5.79
N ALA A 84 -1.74 6.89 -4.94
CA ALA A 84 -2.54 8.10 -5.08
C ALA A 84 -1.71 9.39 -4.91
N SER A 85 -0.72 9.41 -4.01
CA SER A 85 0.21 10.55 -3.88
C SER A 85 1.11 10.70 -5.12
N GLU A 86 1.71 9.61 -5.60
CA GLU A 86 2.55 9.62 -6.81
C GLU A 86 1.74 10.02 -8.05
N THR A 87 0.46 9.63 -8.10
CA THR A 87 -0.47 10.03 -9.17
C THR A 87 -0.76 11.54 -9.13
N GLN A 88 -0.89 12.13 -7.93
CA GLN A 88 -1.10 13.58 -7.80
C GLN A 88 0.10 14.35 -8.36
N GLU A 89 1.32 13.95 -8.00
CA GLU A 89 2.54 14.57 -8.52
C GLU A 89 2.62 14.50 -10.06
N ARG A 90 2.20 13.37 -10.64
CA ARG A 90 2.11 13.23 -12.11
C ARG A 90 1.07 14.17 -12.71
N LEU A 91 -0.13 14.27 -12.12
CA LEU A 91 -1.17 15.19 -12.61
C LEU A 91 -0.70 16.66 -12.54
N ASP A 92 0.03 17.05 -11.49
CA ASP A 92 0.59 18.41 -11.36
C ASP A 92 1.62 18.72 -12.46
N GLN A 93 2.44 17.73 -12.84
CA GLN A 93 3.38 17.84 -13.95
C GLN A 93 2.65 17.90 -15.30
N LEU A 94 1.61 17.09 -15.48
CA LEU A 94 0.79 17.08 -16.70
C LEU A 94 0.03 18.39 -16.88
N ARG A 95 -0.44 19.01 -15.79
CA ARG A 95 -0.99 20.38 -15.82
C ARG A 95 0.02 21.36 -16.42
N SER A 96 1.25 21.32 -15.93
CA SER A 96 2.32 22.20 -16.43
C SER A 96 2.64 21.94 -17.91
N ALA A 97 2.66 20.67 -18.34
CA ALA A 97 2.87 20.31 -19.73
C ALA A 97 1.71 20.77 -20.64
N LEU A 98 0.47 20.57 -20.19
CA LEU A 98 -0.73 20.99 -20.91
C LEU A 98 -0.74 22.51 -21.15
N PHE A 99 -0.38 23.32 -20.14
CA PHE A 99 -0.25 24.77 -20.28
C PHE A 99 0.80 25.21 -21.32
N ASN A 100 1.80 24.38 -21.59
CA ASN A 100 2.85 24.64 -22.57
C ASN A 100 2.60 23.98 -23.93
N THR A 101 1.43 23.39 -24.14
CA THR A 101 1.05 22.72 -25.40
C THR A 101 0.14 23.63 -26.20
N VAL A 102 0.52 23.95 -27.44
CA VAL A 102 -0.21 24.92 -28.28
C VAL A 102 -1.56 24.38 -28.74
N GLU A 103 -1.63 23.08 -28.99
CA GLU A 103 -2.80 22.35 -29.48
C GLU A 103 -3.79 21.98 -28.37
N ALA A 104 -3.46 22.24 -27.10
CA ALA A 104 -4.31 21.92 -25.96
C ALA A 104 -5.60 22.76 -25.97
N ASP A 105 -6.74 22.09 -25.82
CA ASP A 105 -8.06 22.72 -25.78
C ASP A 105 -8.67 22.75 -24.36
N LEU A 106 -9.82 23.42 -24.23
CA LEU A 106 -10.59 23.47 -22.98
C LEU A 106 -11.10 22.09 -22.54
N GLY A 107 -11.26 21.15 -23.47
CA GLY A 107 -11.68 19.78 -23.20
C GLY A 107 -10.61 19.00 -22.43
N MET A 108 -9.34 19.11 -22.85
CA MET A 108 -8.19 18.53 -22.16
C MET A 108 -8.05 19.10 -20.74
N GLN A 109 -8.21 20.42 -20.58
CA GLN A 109 -8.18 21.05 -19.27
C GLN A 109 -9.31 20.54 -18.35
N ALA A 110 -10.52 20.37 -18.89
CA ALA A 110 -11.65 19.84 -18.14
C ALA A 110 -11.42 18.38 -17.72
N ARG A 111 -10.87 17.54 -18.61
CA ARG A 111 -10.52 16.14 -18.31
C ARG A 111 -9.49 16.04 -17.20
N LEU A 112 -8.44 16.87 -17.26
CA LEU A 112 -7.41 16.92 -16.22
C LEU A 112 -8.00 17.32 -14.86
N ASN A 113 -8.82 18.37 -14.83
CA ASN A 113 -9.47 18.82 -13.59
C ASN A 113 -10.41 17.74 -13.01
N ALA A 114 -11.12 16.99 -13.86
CA ALA A 114 -11.96 15.89 -13.41
C ALA A 114 -11.15 14.74 -12.79
N MET A 115 -10.00 14.38 -13.38
CA MET A 115 -9.10 13.38 -12.83
C MET A 115 -8.53 13.80 -11.46
N GLU A 116 -8.13 15.06 -11.32
CA GLU A 116 -7.65 15.59 -10.04
C GLU A 116 -8.74 15.60 -8.96
N ALA A 117 -9.97 15.99 -9.31
CA ALA A 117 -11.08 15.94 -8.38
C ALA A 117 -11.36 14.50 -7.92
N LYS A 118 -11.42 13.55 -8.86
CA LYS A 118 -11.60 12.12 -8.56
C LYS A 118 -10.46 11.58 -7.68
N LEU A 119 -9.22 11.94 -7.96
CA LEU A 119 -8.06 11.54 -7.14
C LEU A 119 -8.17 12.10 -5.72
N LYS A 120 -8.54 13.38 -5.58
CA LYS A 120 -8.71 14.03 -4.28
C LYS A 120 -9.81 13.38 -3.45
N ASP A 121 -10.92 13.00 -4.07
CA ASP A 121 -12.01 12.28 -3.40
C ASP A 121 -11.53 10.90 -2.91
N LEU A 122 -10.76 10.18 -3.73
CA LEU A 122 -10.16 8.89 -3.36
C LEU A 122 -9.16 9.02 -2.20
N GLN A 123 -8.27 10.02 -2.26
CA GLN A 123 -7.34 10.33 -1.16
C GLN A 123 -8.12 10.65 0.12
N THR A 124 -9.15 11.49 0.03
CA THR A 124 -9.99 11.85 1.18
C THR A 124 -10.68 10.62 1.78
N ALA A 125 -11.20 9.72 0.95
CA ALA A 125 -11.85 8.49 1.41
C ALA A 125 -10.87 7.50 2.08
N MET A 126 -9.63 7.40 1.59
CA MET A 126 -8.62 6.46 2.11
C MET A 126 -7.85 7.00 3.32
N SER A 127 -7.29 8.21 3.21
CA SER A 127 -6.40 8.82 4.19
C SER A 127 -7.03 9.94 5.02
N GLY A 128 -8.24 10.39 4.68
CA GLY A 128 -8.93 11.51 5.34
C GLY A 128 -8.61 12.86 4.70
N ASP A 129 -9.36 13.90 5.08
CA ASP A 129 -9.15 15.27 4.58
C ASP A 129 -8.06 15.98 5.41
N ALA A 130 -6.90 16.18 4.79
CA ALA A 130 -5.76 16.88 5.40
C ALA A 130 -6.05 18.36 5.72
N THR A 131 -6.95 19.01 4.98
CA THR A 131 -7.32 20.42 5.21
C THR A 131 -8.10 20.57 6.51
N ILE A 132 -9.04 19.65 6.77
CA ILE A 132 -9.81 19.65 8.02
C ILE A 132 -8.91 19.23 9.19
N ALA A 133 -8.07 18.21 9.00
CA ALA A 133 -7.13 17.76 10.04
C ALA A 133 -6.15 18.86 10.47
N SER A 134 -5.69 19.70 9.54
CA SER A 134 -4.78 20.82 9.83
C SER A 134 -5.38 21.91 10.74
N ARG A 135 -6.71 21.93 10.92
CA ARG A 135 -7.44 22.92 11.72
C ARG A 135 -7.75 22.44 13.15
N ASN A 136 -7.21 21.30 13.58
CA ASN A 136 -7.49 20.68 14.89
C ASN A 136 -8.98 20.39 15.15
N GLU A 137 -9.79 20.27 14.09
CA GLU A 137 -11.18 19.85 14.21
C GLU A 137 -11.26 18.33 14.40
N PRO A 138 -12.23 17.80 15.17
CA PRO A 138 -12.40 16.35 15.33
C PRO A 138 -12.78 15.70 14.00
N VAL A 139 -11.84 15.02 13.34
CA VAL A 139 -12.10 14.22 12.14
C VAL A 139 -12.22 12.75 12.53
N ALA A 140 -13.22 12.05 11.97
CA ALA A 140 -13.31 10.62 12.12
C ALA A 140 -12.06 9.95 11.53
N PRO A 141 -11.44 8.96 12.21
CA PRO A 141 -10.22 8.35 11.70
C PRO A 141 -10.42 7.77 10.30
N SER A 142 -9.45 7.96 9.42
CA SER A 142 -9.47 7.46 8.04
C SER A 142 -9.36 5.94 7.97
N LEU A 143 -9.63 5.35 6.80
CA LEU A 143 -9.43 3.90 6.61
C LEU A 143 -7.98 3.49 6.89
N GLN A 144 -7.03 4.30 6.43
CA GLN A 144 -5.60 4.11 6.67
C GLN A 144 -5.24 4.17 8.16
N GLU A 145 -5.73 5.18 8.88
CA GLU A 145 -5.46 5.31 10.32
C GLU A 145 -6.05 4.16 11.12
N ARG A 146 -7.27 3.74 10.78
CA ARG A 146 -7.95 2.61 11.43
C ARG A 146 -7.16 1.31 11.23
N ILE A 147 -6.78 0.98 10.00
CA ILE A 147 -6.07 -0.26 9.73
C ILE A 147 -4.66 -0.25 10.33
N ASN A 148 -3.98 0.90 10.33
CA ASN A 148 -2.68 1.05 10.99
C ASN A 148 -2.78 0.87 12.51
N ARG A 149 -3.83 1.42 13.13
CA ARG A 149 -4.10 1.19 14.57
C ARG A 149 -4.41 -0.28 14.87
N ALA A 150 -5.17 -0.94 14.00
CA ALA A 150 -5.48 -2.35 14.18
C ALA A 150 -4.25 -3.27 14.00
N ALA A 151 -3.31 -2.86 13.15
CA ALA A 151 -2.04 -3.56 12.98
C ALA A 151 -1.09 -3.37 14.17
N TRP A 152 -1.05 -2.18 14.77
CA TRP A 152 -0.24 -1.90 15.98
C TRP A 152 -0.63 -2.73 17.20
N GLY A 153 -1.90 -3.14 17.33
CA GLY A 153 -2.34 -4.09 18.36
C GLY A 153 -1.85 -5.52 18.15
N GLY A 154 -1.13 -5.77 17.05
CA GLY A 154 -0.67 -7.08 16.58
C GLY A 154 0.47 -7.72 17.40
N ASP A 155 1.19 -6.92 18.17
CA ASP A 155 2.32 -7.39 19.00
C ASP A 155 1.87 -8.00 20.35
N SER A 156 0.55 -8.02 20.59
CA SER A 156 0.00 -8.63 21.80
C SER A 156 -0.07 -10.15 21.66
N THR A 157 0.35 -10.86 22.71
CA THR A 157 0.11 -12.30 22.86
C THR A 157 -1.33 -12.63 23.26
N GLN A 158 -2.22 -11.62 23.35
CA GLN A 158 -3.64 -11.79 23.59
C GLN A 158 -4.45 -11.80 22.29
N GLY A 159 -5.61 -12.46 22.29
CA GLY A 159 -6.50 -12.56 21.13
C GLY A 159 -7.00 -11.18 20.62
N PRO A 160 -7.46 -11.06 19.36
CA PRO A 160 -7.93 -9.80 18.82
C PRO A 160 -9.22 -9.35 19.51
N THR A 161 -9.20 -8.13 20.05
CA THR A 161 -10.39 -7.47 20.63
C THR A 161 -11.52 -7.29 19.60
N GLY A 162 -12.75 -7.04 20.07
CA GLY A 162 -13.90 -6.74 19.21
C GLY A 162 -13.64 -5.59 18.24
N THR A 163 -13.01 -4.51 18.73
CA THR A 163 -12.63 -3.34 17.93
C THR A 163 -11.69 -3.70 16.77
N HIS A 164 -10.73 -4.62 16.97
CA HIS A 164 -9.86 -5.06 15.87
C HIS A 164 -10.64 -5.77 14.76
N ARG A 165 -11.61 -6.61 15.14
CA ARG A 165 -12.46 -7.34 14.17
C ARG A 165 -13.39 -6.39 13.41
N GLU A 166 -13.97 -5.41 14.09
CA GLU A 166 -14.81 -4.38 13.50
C GLU A 166 -14.03 -3.53 12.49
N ILE A 167 -12.80 -3.11 12.83
CA ILE A 167 -11.93 -2.36 11.90
C ILE A 167 -11.63 -3.21 10.66
N LEU A 168 -11.24 -4.48 10.84
CA LEU A 168 -10.96 -5.37 9.73
C LEU A 168 -12.18 -5.53 8.80
N ALA A 169 -13.37 -5.71 9.37
CA ALA A 169 -14.61 -5.83 8.60
C ALA A 169 -14.94 -4.53 7.84
N LEU A 170 -14.85 -3.38 8.51
CA LEU A 170 -15.08 -2.07 7.90
C LEU A 170 -14.14 -1.81 6.72
N VAL A 171 -12.84 -2.02 6.90
CA VAL A 171 -11.85 -1.73 5.85
C VAL A 171 -11.99 -2.72 4.70
N ARG A 172 -12.33 -4.00 4.97
CA ARG A 172 -12.62 -4.98 3.93
C ARG A 172 -13.83 -4.64 3.08
N ASP A 173 -14.84 -4.01 3.67
CA ASP A 173 -16.04 -3.58 2.98
C ASP A 173 -15.76 -2.34 2.12
N LYS A 174 -15.10 -1.33 2.70
CA LYS A 174 -14.94 -0.02 2.08
C LYS A 174 -13.76 0.12 1.13
N PHE A 175 -12.67 -0.63 1.32
CA PHE A 175 -11.44 -0.44 0.55
C PHE A 175 -11.48 -1.00 -0.88
N PRO A 176 -12.04 -2.19 -1.17
CA PRO A 176 -12.05 -2.75 -2.53
C PRO A 176 -12.62 -1.83 -3.62
N PRO A 177 -13.77 -1.15 -3.45
CA PRO A 177 -14.27 -0.23 -4.47
C PRO A 177 -13.34 0.97 -4.69
N LEU A 178 -12.77 1.54 -3.62
CA LEU A 178 -11.80 2.65 -3.73
C LEU A 178 -10.54 2.23 -4.50
N LEU A 179 -10.05 1.00 -4.25
CA LEU A 179 -8.90 0.47 -4.98
C LEU A 179 -9.24 0.26 -6.47
N ALA A 180 -10.44 -0.23 -6.79
CA ALA A 180 -10.86 -0.40 -8.18
C ALA A 180 -10.95 0.95 -8.90
N GLU A 181 -11.53 1.97 -8.26
CA GLU A 181 -11.61 3.33 -8.82
C GLU A 181 -10.23 3.96 -9.04
N LEU A 182 -9.30 3.78 -8.09
CA LEU A 182 -7.92 4.22 -8.23
C LEU A 182 -7.22 3.51 -9.40
N ARG A 183 -7.44 2.20 -9.57
CA ARG A 183 -6.87 1.45 -10.70
C ARG A 183 -7.40 1.96 -12.03
N THR A 184 -8.71 2.16 -12.18
CA THR A 184 -9.27 2.74 -13.40
C THR A 184 -8.69 4.13 -13.67
N LEU A 185 -8.57 4.99 -12.64
CA LEU A 185 -7.99 6.32 -12.80
C LEU A 185 -6.54 6.29 -13.30
N VAL A 186 -5.72 5.36 -12.78
CA VAL A 186 -4.29 5.29 -13.12
C VAL A 186 -4.01 4.49 -14.39
N GLU A 187 -4.61 3.30 -14.51
CA GLU A 187 -4.33 2.34 -15.59
C GLU A 187 -5.08 2.71 -16.89
N GLU A 188 -6.21 3.41 -16.79
CA GLU A 188 -7.06 3.75 -17.95
C GLU A 188 -7.10 5.26 -18.20
N ASP A 189 -7.68 6.04 -17.27
CA ASP A 189 -7.97 7.47 -17.49
C ASP A 189 -6.69 8.29 -17.73
N LEU A 190 -5.70 8.11 -16.84
CA LEU A 190 -4.41 8.79 -16.88
C LEU A 190 -3.57 8.33 -18.07
N ALA A 191 -3.48 7.02 -18.30
CA ALA A 191 -2.72 6.47 -19.43
C ALA A 191 -3.27 6.98 -20.77
N ALA A 192 -4.59 7.04 -20.93
CA ALA A 192 -5.21 7.62 -22.12
C ALA A 192 -4.89 9.11 -22.26
N PHE A 193 -4.96 9.88 -21.17
CA PHE A 193 -4.66 11.31 -21.20
C PHE A 193 -3.19 11.60 -21.56
N GLU A 194 -2.27 10.81 -21.04
CA GLU A 194 -0.84 10.89 -21.35
C GLU A 194 -0.54 10.60 -22.82
N ASN A 195 -1.24 9.64 -23.42
CA ASN A 195 -1.14 9.34 -24.85
C ASN A 195 -1.69 10.49 -25.71
N ASP A 196 -2.80 11.11 -25.31
CA ASP A 196 -3.37 12.27 -26.00
C ASP A 196 -2.39 13.45 -25.99
N LEU A 197 -1.73 13.71 -24.84
CA LEU A 197 -0.69 14.73 -24.72
C LEU A 197 0.54 14.44 -25.60
N GLU A 198 0.97 13.19 -25.68
CA GLU A 198 2.07 12.80 -26.57
C GLU A 198 1.71 13.02 -28.05
N ALA A 199 0.48 12.69 -28.44
CA ALA A 199 0.01 12.90 -29.81
C ALA A 199 -0.03 14.38 -30.21
N MET A 200 -0.18 15.28 -29.24
CA MET A 200 -0.12 16.73 -29.43
C MET A 200 1.30 17.31 -29.36
N GLY A 201 2.33 16.49 -29.15
CA GLY A 201 3.71 16.97 -29.01
C GLY A 201 3.96 17.76 -27.72
N ALA A 202 3.16 17.52 -26.68
CA ALA A 202 3.34 18.16 -25.39
C ALA A 202 4.73 17.85 -24.79
N PRO A 203 5.35 18.78 -24.04
CA PRO A 203 6.61 18.52 -23.35
C PRO A 203 6.56 17.23 -22.52
N TRP A 204 7.69 16.54 -22.44
CA TRP A 204 7.79 15.29 -21.70
C TRP A 204 7.52 15.48 -20.20
N THR A 205 6.82 14.52 -19.60
CA THR A 205 6.63 14.43 -18.14
C THR A 205 7.00 13.02 -17.63
N PRO A 206 7.46 12.90 -16.38
CA PRO A 206 7.67 11.61 -15.72
C PRO A 206 6.49 10.64 -15.89
N GLY A 207 6.80 9.38 -16.16
CA GLY A 207 5.81 8.32 -16.40
C GLY A 207 5.42 8.14 -17.87
N ARG A 208 5.69 9.13 -18.75
CA ARG A 208 5.47 9.00 -20.20
C ARG A 208 6.67 8.40 -20.91
N ILE A 209 6.41 7.50 -21.85
CA ILE A 209 7.42 6.96 -22.77
C ILE A 209 7.23 7.67 -24.13
N PRO A 210 8.24 8.40 -24.63
CA PRO A 210 8.11 9.13 -25.88
C PRO A 210 7.99 8.16 -27.07
N VAL A 211 7.18 8.54 -28.07
CA VAL A 211 7.02 7.76 -29.30
C VAL A 211 7.74 8.45 -30.44
N TRP A 212 8.85 7.85 -30.90
CA TRP A 212 9.52 8.32 -32.10
C TRP A 212 8.82 7.79 -33.35
N ARG A 213 8.35 8.70 -34.22
CA ARG A 213 7.88 8.36 -35.56
C ARG A 213 8.93 8.86 -36.54
N ALA A 214 9.60 7.94 -37.21
CA ALA A 214 10.42 8.27 -38.37
C ALA A 214 9.46 8.74 -39.49
N GLU A 215 9.69 9.93 -40.01
CA GLU A 215 9.03 10.43 -41.23
C GLU A 215 9.37 9.55 -42.44
#